data_AF-B9F3C2-F1
#
_entry.id   AF-B9F3C2-F1
#
_cell.length_a   1.000
_cell.length_b   1.000
_cell.length_c   1.000
_cell.angle_alpha   90.00
_cell.angle_beta   90.00
_cell.angle_gamma   90.00
#
_symmetry.space_group_name_H-M   'P 1'
#
loop_
_entity.id
_entity.type
_entity.pdbx_description
1 polymer ?
#
loop_
_entity_poly.entity_id
_entity_poly.type
_entity_poly.pdbx_seq_one_letter_code
_entity_poly.pdbx_strand_id
1 'polypeptide(L)'
;MTTRFKKNRKKRGHVSAGHGRIGKHRKHPGGRGNAGGMHHHRILFDKYHPGYFGKVGMRYFHRLSNRPGAGAGKAPVIDVTQFGYTKVLGKGMLPPERPIVVKAKLISKVAEKKIKAAGGAVLLTA
;
A
#
# COMPACT_ATOMS: atom_id res chain seq x y z
N MET A 1 24.22 17.11 -1.71
CA MET A 1 24.50 17.29 -3.16
C MET A 1 25.41 18.51 -3.34
N THR A 2 26.58 18.34 -3.95
CA THR A 2 27.57 19.42 -4.09
C THR A 2 27.08 20.52 -5.05
N THR A 3 27.43 21.78 -4.78
CA THR A 3 26.94 22.95 -5.53
C THR A 3 27.45 23.01 -6.97
N ARG A 4 28.59 22.37 -7.26
CA ARG A 4 29.23 22.37 -8.58
C ARG A 4 28.38 21.72 -9.68
N PHE A 5 27.54 20.74 -9.34
CA PHE A 5 26.70 20.03 -10.30
C PHE A 5 25.31 20.66 -10.50
N LYS A 6 25.01 21.77 -9.81
CA LYS A 6 23.72 22.45 -9.96
C LYS A 6 23.63 23.18 -11.30
N LYS A 7 22.51 23.02 -12.01
CA LYS A 7 22.22 23.69 -13.29
C LYS A 7 22.42 25.21 -13.25
N ASN A 8 22.19 25.85 -12.11
CA ASN A 8 22.36 27.29 -11.93
C ASN A 8 23.81 27.78 -12.16
N ARG A 9 24.83 26.94 -11.95
CA ARG A 9 26.23 27.32 -12.23
C ARG A 9 26.47 27.55 -13.71
N LYS A 10 25.87 26.71 -14.57
CA LYS A 10 25.95 26.82 -16.03
C LYS A 10 25.09 27.94 -16.62
N LYS A 11 24.19 28.53 -15.82
CA LYS A 11 23.25 29.58 -16.25
C LYS A 11 23.72 31.01 -15.96
N ARG A 12 24.86 31.20 -15.27
CA ARG A 12 25.43 32.54 -15.02
C ARG A 12 25.84 33.17 -16.36
N GLY A 13 25.54 34.46 -16.54
CA GLY A 13 25.72 35.16 -17.83
C GLY A 13 24.50 35.11 -18.76
N HIS A 14 23.53 34.21 -18.53
CA HIS A 14 22.27 34.21 -19.28
C HIS A 14 21.27 35.20 -18.68
N VAL A 15 20.69 36.05 -19.53
CA VAL A 15 19.78 37.15 -19.13
C VAL A 15 18.54 36.69 -18.34
N SER A 16 17.93 35.56 -18.70
CA SER A 16 16.67 35.08 -18.09
C SER A 16 16.82 33.83 -17.22
N ALA A 17 18.06 33.38 -16.98
CA ALA A 17 18.37 32.12 -16.29
C ALA A 17 17.58 30.90 -16.83
N GLY A 18 17.18 30.92 -18.10
CA GLY A 18 16.44 29.83 -18.76
C GLY A 18 14.94 29.78 -18.46
N HIS A 19 14.32 30.89 -18.04
CA HIS A 19 12.87 31.01 -17.86
C HIS A 19 12.16 31.73 -19.03
N GLY A 20 12.85 31.88 -20.17
CA GLY A 20 12.34 32.57 -21.36
C GLY A 20 12.30 34.09 -21.21
N ARG A 21 12.17 34.81 -22.33
CA ARG A 21 12.12 36.29 -22.34
C ARG A 21 10.72 36.84 -22.03
N ILE A 22 9.68 36.17 -22.55
CA ILE A 22 8.28 36.64 -22.49
C ILE A 22 7.58 36.12 -21.22
N GLY A 23 7.49 34.80 -21.05
CA GLY A 23 6.76 34.19 -19.92
C GLY A 23 7.34 34.54 -18.54
N LYS A 24 8.68 34.55 -18.43
CA LYS A 24 9.48 34.83 -17.23
C LYS A 24 9.14 33.92 -16.04
N HIS A 25 10.00 33.94 -15.02
CA HIS A 25 9.70 33.27 -13.76
C HIS A 25 8.73 34.13 -12.93
N ARG A 26 7.49 33.65 -12.76
CA ARG A 26 6.47 34.26 -11.88
C ARG A 26 6.32 33.44 -10.61
N LYS A 27 5.77 34.02 -9.54
CA LYS A 27 5.72 33.38 -8.22
C LYS A 27 4.86 32.10 -8.23
N HIS A 28 3.58 32.17 -8.62
CA HIS A 28 2.66 31.02 -8.62
C HIS A 28 1.57 31.14 -9.71
N PRO A 29 1.91 31.01 -11.00
CA PRO A 29 0.87 30.88 -12.03
C PRO A 29 0.14 29.54 -11.87
N GLY A 30 -1.20 29.57 -11.76
CA GLY A 30 -2.05 28.38 -11.56
C GLY A 30 -2.38 28.05 -10.10
N GLY A 31 -1.80 28.76 -9.13
CA GLY A 31 -2.05 28.55 -7.70
C GLY A 31 -0.90 27.82 -6.98
N ARG A 32 -1.14 27.41 -5.74
CA ARG A 32 -0.14 26.73 -4.88
C ARG A 32 -0.58 25.30 -4.61
N GLY A 33 0.37 24.37 -4.58
CA GLY A 33 0.09 22.95 -4.31
C GLY A 33 -0.90 22.37 -5.31
N ASN A 34 -1.93 21.70 -4.81
CA ASN A 34 -2.96 21.02 -5.61
C ASN A 34 -4.18 21.90 -5.91
N ALA A 35 -4.02 23.23 -5.91
CA ALA A 35 -5.11 24.16 -6.20
C ALA A 35 -5.67 23.96 -7.61
N GLY A 36 -6.99 24.16 -7.77
CA GLY A 36 -7.66 24.08 -9.07
C GLY A 36 -7.79 22.67 -9.63
N GLY A 37 -7.59 21.63 -8.83
CA GLY A 37 -7.61 20.23 -9.29
C GLY A 37 -8.94 19.76 -9.90
N MET A 38 -10.06 20.42 -9.59
CA MET A 38 -11.36 20.20 -10.26
C MET A 38 -11.73 21.31 -11.26
N HIS A 39 -10.90 22.34 -11.40
CA HIS A 39 -11.12 23.51 -12.25
C HIS A 39 -10.07 23.55 -13.37
N HIS A 40 -9.15 24.52 -13.36
CA HIS A 40 -8.15 24.72 -14.41
C HIS A 40 -7.00 23.70 -14.42
N HIS A 41 -6.89 22.83 -13.41
CA HIS A 41 -5.97 21.68 -13.41
C HIS A 41 -6.70 20.33 -13.58
N ARG A 42 -7.99 20.32 -13.91
CA ARG A 42 -8.82 19.09 -14.01
C ARG A 42 -8.21 18.01 -14.90
N ILE A 43 -7.72 18.38 -16.08
CA ILE A 43 -7.11 17.44 -17.04
C ILE A 43 -5.93 16.67 -16.42
N LEU A 44 -5.13 17.32 -15.58
CA LEU A 44 -3.99 16.67 -14.90
C LEU A 44 -4.48 15.59 -13.93
N PHE A 45 -5.54 15.87 -13.17
CA PHE A 45 -6.08 14.96 -12.18
C PHE A 45 -6.84 13.81 -12.82
N ASP A 46 -7.70 14.08 -13.81
CA ASP A 46 -8.47 13.04 -14.49
C ASP A 46 -7.55 12.07 -15.24
N LYS A 47 -6.48 12.58 -15.87
CA LYS A 47 -5.57 11.77 -16.68
C LYS A 47 -4.63 10.90 -15.86
N TYR A 48 -4.05 11.45 -14.80
CA TYR A 48 -2.96 10.79 -14.06
C TYR A 48 -3.38 10.26 -12.69
N HIS A 49 -4.49 10.74 -12.13
CA HIS A 49 -4.96 10.40 -10.79
C HIS A 49 -6.46 10.12 -10.75
N PRO A 50 -6.97 9.15 -11.54
CA PRO A 50 -8.39 8.80 -11.50
C PRO A 50 -8.77 8.30 -10.10
N GLY A 51 -9.87 8.83 -9.55
CA GLY A 51 -10.33 8.50 -8.19
C GLY A 51 -9.65 9.30 -7.06
N TYR A 52 -8.81 10.29 -7.39
CA TYR A 52 -8.20 11.17 -6.38
C TYR A 52 -9.26 12.00 -5.63
N PHE A 53 -10.25 12.51 -6.35
CA PHE A 53 -11.40 13.18 -5.75
C PHE A 53 -12.53 12.18 -5.51
N GLY A 54 -13.12 12.22 -4.32
CA GLY A 54 -14.21 11.35 -3.92
C GLY A 54 -13.98 10.71 -2.55
N LYS A 55 -15.00 10.01 -2.05
CA LYS A 55 -14.94 9.26 -0.80
C LYS A 55 -15.30 7.81 -1.10
N VAL A 56 -14.49 6.88 -0.59
CA VAL A 56 -14.73 5.44 -0.69
C VAL A 56 -14.68 4.83 0.70
N GLY A 57 -15.62 3.92 0.98
CA GLY A 57 -15.66 3.14 2.22
C GLY A 57 -16.02 3.96 3.48
N MET A 58 -15.88 3.28 4.63
CA MET A 58 -16.17 3.83 5.96
C MET A 58 -14.86 4.08 6.73
N ARG A 59 -14.84 5.11 7.59
CA ARG A 59 -13.67 5.42 8.43
C ARG A 59 -13.62 4.45 9.63
N TYR A 60 -12.47 3.84 9.86
CA TYR A 60 -12.22 3.03 11.06
C TYR A 60 -11.38 3.83 12.06
N PHE A 61 -11.95 4.10 13.23
CA PHE A 61 -11.25 4.76 14.33
C PHE A 61 -10.51 3.71 15.18
N HIS A 62 -9.36 4.08 15.77
CA HIS A 62 -8.56 3.22 16.65
C HIS A 62 -8.19 1.84 16.08
N ARG A 63 -7.79 1.80 14.80
CA ARG A 63 -7.34 0.56 14.14
C ARG A 63 -6.05 0.03 14.79
N LEU A 64 -6.16 -1.06 15.54
CA LEU A 64 -5.01 -1.79 16.08
C LEU A 64 -4.49 -2.76 15.02
N SER A 65 -3.29 -2.50 14.48
CA SER A 65 -2.79 -3.18 13.29
C SER A 65 -2.14 -4.56 13.53
N ASN A 66 -1.97 -5.01 14.78
CA ASN A 66 -1.51 -6.36 15.17
C ASN A 66 -1.52 -6.54 16.71
N ARG A 67 -2.24 -7.53 17.26
CA ARG A 67 -2.01 -8.06 18.62
C ARG A 67 -1.61 -9.54 18.51
N PRO A 68 -0.36 -9.93 18.83
CA PRO A 68 0.02 -11.35 18.84
C PRO A 68 -0.54 -12.01 20.11
N GLY A 69 -1.37 -13.04 19.94
CA GLY A 69 -1.87 -13.87 21.03
C GLY A 69 -0.74 -14.67 21.68
N ALA A 70 -0.64 -14.58 23.01
CA ALA A 70 0.30 -15.32 23.83
C ALA A 70 -0.06 -16.82 23.86
N GLY A 71 0.96 -17.70 23.82
CA GLY A 71 0.78 -19.13 24.07
C GLY A 71 1.92 -19.99 23.51
N ALA A 72 3.00 -20.13 24.26
CA ALA A 72 4.08 -21.08 23.96
C ALA A 72 3.66 -22.49 24.43
N GLY A 73 3.70 -23.48 23.53
CA GLY A 73 3.64 -24.91 23.89
C GLY A 73 2.55 -25.75 23.21
N LYS A 74 1.56 -25.15 22.54
CA LYS A 74 0.58 -25.88 21.70
C LYS A 74 0.55 -25.25 20.31
N ALA A 75 0.52 -26.08 19.26
CA ALA A 75 0.29 -25.60 17.90
C ALA A 75 -1.01 -24.78 17.88
N PRO A 76 -0.97 -23.48 17.57
CA PRO A 76 -2.16 -22.64 17.64
C PRO A 76 -3.18 -23.13 16.62
N VAL A 77 -4.41 -23.33 17.09
CA VAL A 77 -5.55 -23.59 16.23
C VAL A 77 -6.09 -22.24 15.79
N ILE A 78 -5.94 -21.94 14.51
CA ILE A 78 -6.48 -20.73 13.89
C ILE A 78 -7.79 -21.11 13.22
N ASP A 79 -8.89 -20.72 13.87
CA ASP A 79 -10.21 -20.81 13.26
C ASP A 79 -10.50 -19.56 12.45
N VAL A 80 -10.34 -19.67 11.13
CA VAL A 80 -10.53 -18.53 10.24
C VAL A 80 -12.00 -18.12 10.14
N THR A 81 -12.93 -19.01 10.49
CA THR A 81 -14.37 -18.71 10.47
C THR A 81 -14.76 -17.72 11.57
N GLN A 82 -14.11 -17.81 12.74
CA GLN A 82 -14.27 -16.85 13.85
C GLN A 82 -13.82 -15.43 13.45
N PHE A 83 -12.87 -15.34 12.52
CA PHE A 83 -12.37 -14.07 11.99
C PHE A 83 -13.14 -13.61 10.73
N GLY A 84 -14.24 -14.28 10.37
CA GLY A 84 -15.09 -13.92 9.23
C GLY A 84 -14.54 -14.33 7.86
N TYR A 85 -13.52 -15.20 7.82
CA TYR A 85 -12.95 -15.71 6.58
C TYR A 85 -13.47 -17.11 6.26
N THR A 86 -13.94 -17.29 5.02
CA THR A 86 -14.45 -18.58 4.54
C THR A 86 -13.38 -19.40 3.83
N LYS A 87 -12.39 -18.77 3.19
CA LYS A 87 -11.39 -19.43 2.34
C LYS A 87 -9.95 -19.04 2.67
N VAL A 88 -9.07 -20.04 2.77
CA VAL A 88 -7.62 -19.84 2.98
C VAL A 88 -6.84 -20.04 1.67
N LEU A 89 -6.03 -19.04 1.32
CA LEU A 89 -5.22 -18.98 0.10
C LEU A 89 -3.72 -19.13 0.41
N GLY A 90 -2.94 -19.65 -0.54
CA GLY A 90 -1.54 -20.04 -0.32
C GLY A 90 -0.48 -18.99 -0.65
N LYS A 91 -0.81 -17.69 -0.66
CA LYS A 91 0.15 -16.62 -0.95
C LYS A 91 1.01 -16.32 0.29
N GLY A 92 2.33 -16.15 0.11
CA GLY A 92 3.27 -15.89 1.20
C GLY A 92 3.94 -17.16 1.77
N MET A 93 4.63 -17.00 2.89
CA MET A 93 5.41 -18.03 3.59
C MET A 93 4.87 -18.23 5.00
N LEU A 94 4.82 -19.48 5.46
CA LEU A 94 4.48 -19.83 6.85
C LEU A 94 5.75 -19.73 7.71
N PRO A 95 5.63 -19.36 9.00
CA PRO A 95 6.74 -19.41 9.93
C PRO A 95 7.29 -20.86 10.02
N PRO A 96 8.58 -21.10 9.75
CA PRO A 96 9.12 -22.47 9.67
C PRO A 96 9.22 -23.16 11.04
N GLU A 97 9.30 -22.40 12.13
CA GLU A 97 9.54 -22.92 13.48
C GLU A 97 8.27 -23.37 14.22
N ARG A 98 7.07 -23.07 13.69
CA ARG A 98 5.81 -23.28 14.42
C ARG A 98 4.76 -23.97 13.56
N PRO A 99 4.41 -25.25 13.85
CA PRO A 99 3.28 -25.89 13.20
C PRO A 99 1.96 -25.21 13.60
N ILE A 100 1.05 -25.04 12.64
CA ILE A 100 -0.25 -24.38 12.83
C ILE A 100 -1.37 -25.32 12.38
N VAL A 101 -2.46 -25.35 13.13
CA VAL A 101 -3.69 -26.04 12.71
C VAL A 101 -4.69 -25.00 12.21
N VAL A 102 -5.17 -25.14 10.98
CA VAL A 102 -6.09 -24.17 10.36
C VAL A 102 -7.47 -24.80 10.20
N LYS A 103 -8.48 -24.21 10.84
CA LYS A 103 -9.90 -24.54 10.63
C LYS A 103 -10.51 -23.57 9.61
N ALA A 104 -11.04 -24.08 8.50
CA ALA A 104 -11.60 -23.27 7.41
C ALA A 104 -12.76 -23.98 6.70
N LYS A 105 -13.61 -23.23 5.98
CA LYS A 105 -14.64 -23.83 5.10
C LYS A 105 -14.06 -24.29 3.76
N LEU A 106 -13.20 -23.45 3.17
CA LEU A 106 -12.55 -23.72 1.89
C LEU A 106 -11.03 -23.51 1.99
N ILE A 107 -10.26 -24.38 1.32
CA ILE A 107 -8.81 -24.26 1.26
C ILE A 107 -8.31 -24.45 -0.18
N SER A 108 -7.34 -23.63 -0.58
CA SER A 108 -6.66 -23.80 -1.87
C SER A 108 -5.60 -24.91 -1.78
N LYS A 109 -5.39 -25.65 -2.88
CA LYS A 109 -4.37 -26.72 -2.96
C LYS A 109 -2.97 -26.25 -2.54
N VAL A 110 -2.61 -25.01 -2.89
CA VAL A 110 -1.32 -24.40 -2.53
C VAL A 110 -1.22 -24.14 -1.02
N ALA A 111 -2.29 -23.67 -0.39
CA ALA A 111 -2.31 -23.46 1.06
C ALA A 111 -2.18 -24.78 1.81
N GLU A 112 -2.93 -25.79 1.40
CA GLU A 112 -2.89 -27.11 2.02
C GLU A 112 -1.49 -27.74 1.96
N LYS A 113 -0.86 -27.72 0.78
CA LYS A 113 0.50 -28.23 0.59
C LYS A 113 1.49 -27.53 1.52
N LYS A 114 1.39 -26.20 1.65
CA LYS A 114 2.29 -25.40 2.50
C LYS A 114 2.07 -25.66 4.00
N ILE A 115 0.81 -25.76 4.44
CA ILE A 115 0.48 -26.02 5.85
C ILE A 115 0.99 -27.41 6.26
N LYS A 116 0.75 -28.43 5.43
CA LYS A 116 1.24 -29.79 5.67
C LYS A 116 2.77 -29.87 5.64
N ALA A 117 3.42 -29.18 4.71
CA ALA A 117 4.89 -29.12 4.64
C ALA A 117 5.53 -28.45 5.87
N ALA A 118 4.83 -27.53 6.52
CA ALA A 118 5.27 -26.89 7.77
C ALA A 118 4.94 -27.72 9.03
N GLY A 119 4.50 -28.98 8.88
CA GLY A 119 4.10 -29.84 10.00
C GLY A 119 2.75 -29.47 10.64
N GLY A 120 1.95 -28.63 9.96
CA GLY A 120 0.62 -28.25 10.39
C GLY A 120 -0.49 -29.16 9.87
N ALA A 121 -1.73 -28.88 10.27
CA ALA A 121 -2.91 -29.63 9.85
C ALA A 121 -4.04 -28.70 9.38
N VAL A 122 -4.90 -29.23 8.52
CA VAL A 122 -6.09 -28.53 8.00
C VAL A 122 -7.33 -29.27 8.49
N LEU A 123 -8.27 -28.54 9.09
CA LEU A 123 -9.56 -29.02 9.53
C LEU A 123 -10.65 -28.31 8.72
N LEU A 124 -11.41 -29.07 7.93
CA LEU A 124 -12.54 -28.52 7.19
C LEU A 124 -13.75 -28.38 8.12
N THR A 125 -14.43 -27.25 8.03
CA THR A 125 -15.60 -26.90 8.83
C THR A 125 -16.75 -26.53 7.90
N ALA A 126 -17.99 -26.80 8.32
CA ALA A 126 -19.19 -26.52 7.52
C ALA A 126 -19.57 -25.03 7.54
#